data_AF-A0A9P4HF67-F1
#
_entry.id   AF-A0A9P4HF67-F1
#
_cell.length_a   1.000
_cell.length_b   1.000
_cell.length_c   1.000
_cell.angle_alpha   90.00
_cell.angle_beta   90.00
_cell.angle_gamma   90.00
#
_symmetry.space_group_name_H-M   'P 1'
#
loop_
_entity.id
_entity.type
_entity.pdbx_description
1 polymer ?
#
loop_
_entity_poly.entity_id
_entity_poly.type
_entity_poly.pdbx_seq_one_letter_code
_entity_poly.pdbx_strand_id
1 'polypeptide(L)'
;MALSASKITLYAAEVVVLKDHAEKLRKHTKPNIKSYATTYNLPYYRLLRMCKGLPTRSDRRPPAHQLSEEQDLALERYLDVINAIGFGVYRALVEPQANTLLMDSYTGIDEGHQQLGKQWARRWLQRHPKYRRVKAKPIEVQRKLAQEPEAL
;
A
#
# COMPACT_ATOMS: atom_id res chain seq x y z
N MET A 1 6.30 -4.96 -18.61
CA MET A 1 6.00 -3.64 -19.20
C MET A 1 5.64 -2.66 -18.10
N ALA A 2 6.57 -1.80 -17.69
CA ALA A 2 6.33 -0.77 -16.68
C ALA A 2 5.53 0.37 -17.32
N LEU A 3 4.30 0.62 -16.84
CA LEU A 3 3.56 1.81 -17.22
C LEU A 3 4.35 3.03 -16.72
N SER A 4 4.64 3.98 -17.62
CA SER A 4 5.29 5.26 -17.30
C SER A 4 4.61 5.92 -16.09
N ALA A 5 5.40 6.46 -15.16
CA ALA A 5 4.92 7.07 -13.92
C ALA A 5 3.83 8.13 -14.15
N SER A 6 3.86 8.84 -15.28
CA SER A 6 2.83 9.81 -15.69
C SER A 6 1.46 9.18 -16.00
N LYS A 7 1.42 7.93 -16.47
CA LYS A 7 0.16 7.20 -16.73
C LYS A 7 -0.46 6.69 -15.43
N ILE A 8 0.35 6.45 -14.41
CA ILE A 8 -0.12 6.01 -13.08
C ILE A 8 -0.81 7.16 -12.36
N THR A 9 -0.25 8.38 -12.44
CA THR A 9 -0.84 9.58 -11.82
C THR A 9 -2.16 9.98 -12.49
N LEU A 10 -2.24 9.95 -13.83
CA LEU A 10 -3.48 10.21 -14.56
C LEU A 10 -4.58 9.21 -14.18
N TYR A 11 -4.24 7.91 -14.14
CA TYR A 11 -5.20 6.87 -13.78
C TYR A 11 -5.73 7.02 -12.35
N ALA A 12 -4.86 7.38 -11.40
CA ALA A 12 -5.28 7.61 -10.02
C ALA A 12 -6.27 8.78 -9.92
N ALA A 13 -6.02 9.88 -10.64
CA ALA A 13 -6.93 11.01 -10.70
C ALA A 13 -8.29 10.63 -11.33
N GLU A 14 -8.28 9.91 -12.45
CA GLU A 14 -9.51 9.39 -13.09
C GLU A 14 -10.33 8.52 -12.13
N VAL A 15 -9.67 7.66 -11.35
CA VAL A 15 -10.35 6.78 -10.39
C VAL A 15 -11.04 7.57 -9.28
N VAL A 16 -10.42 8.64 -8.78
CA VAL A 16 -11.02 9.51 -7.75
C VAL A 16 -12.29 10.16 -8.29
N VAL A 17 -12.23 10.74 -9.49
CA VAL A 17 -13.40 11.35 -10.16
C VAL A 17 -14.52 10.31 -10.35
N LEU A 18 -14.17 9.12 -10.83
CA LEU A 18 -15.14 8.03 -11.01
C LEU A 18 -15.78 7.56 -9.70
N LYS A 19 -15.05 7.57 -8.58
CA LYS A 19 -15.59 7.21 -7.26
C LYS A 19 -16.64 8.23 -6.81
N ASP A 20 -16.35 9.53 -6.92
CA ASP A 20 -17.31 10.61 -6.59
C ASP A 20 -18.60 10.53 -7.42
N HIS A 21 -18.48 10.33 -8.74
CA HIS A 21 -19.65 10.13 -9.60
C HIS A 21 -20.43 8.85 -9.26
N ALA A 22 -19.76 7.76 -8.91
CA ALA A 22 -20.42 6.53 -8.49
C ALA A 22 -21.19 6.70 -7.17
N GLU A 23 -20.65 7.46 -6.22
CA GLU A 23 -21.34 7.79 -4.97
C GLU A 23 -22.60 8.62 -5.21
N LYS A 24 -22.54 9.62 -6.10
CA LYS A 24 -23.72 10.39 -6.53
C LYS A 24 -24.79 9.48 -7.15
N LEU A 25 -24.40 8.56 -8.01
CA LEU A 25 -25.32 7.62 -8.65
C LEU A 25 -25.95 6.63 -7.66
N ARG A 26 -25.20 6.17 -6.64
CA ARG A 26 -25.70 5.25 -5.62
C ARG A 26 -26.85 5.84 -4.78
N LYS A 27 -26.96 7.16 -4.68
CA LYS A 27 -28.07 7.83 -3.98
C LYS A 27 -29.42 7.67 -4.68
N HIS A 28 -29.42 7.41 -5.99
CA HIS A 28 -30.65 7.25 -6.77
C HIS A 28 -31.03 5.78 -6.92
N THR A 29 -32.34 5.49 -6.86
CA THR A 29 -32.86 4.14 -7.13
C THR A 29 -32.82 3.85 -8.64
N LYS A 30 -31.95 2.94 -9.08
CA LYS A 30 -31.81 2.49 -10.49
C LYS A 30 -31.51 3.63 -11.50
N PRO A 31 -30.39 4.37 -11.36
CA PRO A 31 -30.04 5.43 -12.30
C PRO A 31 -29.64 4.87 -13.67
N ASN A 32 -29.88 5.65 -14.73
CA ASN A 32 -29.38 5.32 -16.07
C ASN A 32 -27.89 5.69 -16.22
N ILE A 33 -27.02 4.75 -15.84
CA ILE A 33 -25.56 4.92 -15.83
C ILE A 33 -25.00 5.25 -17.23
N LYS A 34 -25.59 4.71 -18.29
CA LYS A 34 -25.13 4.96 -19.67
C LYS A 34 -25.33 6.42 -20.05
N SER A 35 -26.53 6.95 -19.83
CA SER A 35 -26.83 8.36 -20.12
C SER A 35 -25.92 9.30 -19.32
N TYR A 36 -25.74 9.02 -18.03
CA TYR A 36 -24.88 9.79 -17.15
C TYR A 36 -23.42 9.77 -17.64
N ALA A 37 -22.89 8.59 -17.97
CA ALA A 37 -21.53 8.48 -18.48
C ALA A 37 -21.32 9.32 -19.75
N THR A 38 -22.29 9.35 -20.65
CA THR A 38 -22.23 10.19 -21.85
C THR A 38 -22.25 11.68 -21.51
N THR A 39 -23.15 12.14 -20.64
CA THR A 39 -23.28 13.56 -20.27
C THR A 39 -22.01 14.11 -19.61
N TYR A 40 -21.38 13.32 -18.74
CA TYR A 40 -20.17 13.72 -18.02
C TYR A 40 -18.86 13.29 -18.72
N ASN A 41 -18.95 12.75 -19.94
CA ASN A 41 -17.81 12.23 -20.70
C ASN A 41 -16.94 11.23 -19.91
N LEU A 42 -17.58 10.31 -19.18
CA LEU A 42 -16.93 9.33 -18.32
C LEU A 42 -16.87 7.93 -18.99
N PRO A 43 -15.84 7.12 -18.68
CA PRO A 43 -15.78 5.73 -19.14
C PRO A 43 -16.89 4.86 -18.54
N TYR A 44 -17.94 4.57 -19.34
CA TYR A 44 -19.13 3.82 -18.93
C TYR A 44 -18.82 2.52 -18.16
N TYR A 45 -17.99 1.63 -18.73
CA TYR A 45 -17.70 0.33 -18.11
C TYR A 45 -17.00 0.46 -16.76
N ARG A 46 -16.15 1.48 -16.57
CA ARG A 46 -15.49 1.70 -15.28
C ARG A 46 -16.48 2.23 -14.26
N LEU A 47 -17.31 3.21 -14.63
CA LEU A 47 -18.36 3.76 -13.78
C LEU A 47 -19.35 2.68 -13.35
N LEU A 48 -19.80 1.82 -14.26
CA LEU A 48 -20.69 0.69 -13.97
C LEU A 48 -20.09 -0.25 -12.93
N ARG A 49 -18.79 -0.59 -13.05
CA ARG A 49 -18.09 -1.44 -12.07
C ARG A 49 -18.05 -0.80 -10.70
N MET A 50 -17.80 0.51 -10.61
CA MET A 50 -17.79 1.26 -9.36
C MET A 50 -19.18 1.30 -8.70
N CYS A 51 -20.23 1.54 -9.49
CA CYS A 51 -21.61 1.51 -8.99
C CYS A 51 -21.96 0.14 -8.40
N LYS A 52 -21.50 -0.95 -9.05
CA LYS A 52 -21.65 -2.34 -8.56
C LYS A 52 -20.74 -2.70 -7.37
N GLY A 53 -19.86 -1.80 -6.91
CA GLY A 53 -18.94 -2.07 -5.81
C GLY A 53 -17.76 -2.98 -6.17
N LEU A 54 -17.46 -3.16 -7.46
CA LEU A 54 -16.34 -3.99 -7.90
C LEU A 54 -15.01 -3.25 -7.75
N PRO A 55 -13.93 -3.92 -7.31
CA PRO A 55 -12.64 -3.29 -7.08
C PRO A 55 -12.00 -2.80 -8.38
N THR A 56 -11.37 -1.63 -8.34
CA THR A 56 -10.58 -1.10 -9.46
C THR A 56 -9.21 -1.76 -9.56
N ARG A 57 -8.46 -1.46 -10.62
CA ARG A 57 -7.08 -1.94 -10.77
C ARG A 57 -6.19 -1.48 -9.60
N SER A 58 -6.42 -0.29 -9.05
CA SER A 58 -5.67 0.21 -7.88
C SER A 58 -6.10 -0.47 -6.58
N ASP A 59 -7.38 -0.84 -6.44
CA ASP A 59 -7.86 -1.48 -5.22
C ASP A 59 -7.59 -3.00 -5.19
N ARG A 60 -7.30 -3.63 -6.35
CA ARG A 60 -7.02 -5.06 -6.45
C ARG A 60 -5.70 -5.40 -5.76
N ARG A 61 -5.75 -6.31 -4.78
CA ARG A 61 -4.54 -6.92 -4.22
C ARG A 61 -3.81 -7.73 -5.30
N PRO A 62 -2.46 -7.65 -5.34
CA PRO A 62 -1.70 -8.53 -6.20
C PRO A 62 -1.93 -9.99 -5.78
N PRO A 63 -2.12 -10.93 -6.73
CA PRO A 63 -2.40 -12.33 -6.41
C PRO A 63 -1.28 -13.04 -5.63
N ALA A 64 -0.08 -12.45 -5.58
CA ALA A 64 1.05 -12.92 -4.78
C ALA A 64 1.09 -12.36 -3.34
N HIS A 65 -0.05 -11.87 -2.82
CA HIS A 65 -0.14 -11.44 -1.42
C HIS A 65 -0.35 -12.66 -0.52
N GLN A 66 0.74 -13.15 0.06
CA GLN A 66 0.72 -14.39 0.84
C GLN A 66 0.26 -14.17 2.29
N LEU A 67 0.41 -12.96 2.85
CA LEU A 67 -0.06 -12.65 4.19
C LEU A 67 -1.56 -12.29 4.22
N SER A 68 -2.25 -12.77 5.25
CA SER A 68 -3.58 -12.30 5.63
C SER A 68 -3.54 -10.83 6.10
N GLU A 69 -4.68 -10.15 6.11
CA GLU A 69 -4.79 -8.77 6.61
C GLU A 69 -4.33 -8.64 8.07
N GLU A 70 -4.69 -9.62 8.88
CA GLU A 70 -4.32 -9.67 10.30
C GLU A 70 -2.80 -9.85 10.48
N GLN A 71 -2.17 -10.67 9.63
CA GLN A 71 -0.73 -10.90 9.64
C GLN A 71 0.04 -9.67 9.16
N ASP A 72 -0.45 -9.01 8.11
CA ASP A 72 0.13 -7.75 7.62
C ASP A 72 0.07 -6.69 8.73
N LEU A 73 -1.07 -6.59 9.45
CA LEU A 73 -1.22 -5.66 10.56
C LEU A 73 -0.28 -5.99 11.73
N ALA A 74 -0.13 -7.26 12.08
CA ALA A 74 0.80 -7.70 13.12
C ALA A 74 2.26 -7.37 12.75
N LEU A 75 2.64 -7.63 11.50
CA LEU A 75 3.96 -7.28 10.99
C LEU A 75 4.20 -5.77 11.00
N GLU A 76 3.20 -4.97 10.61
CA GLU A 76 3.28 -3.51 10.68
C GLU A 76 3.51 -3.02 12.11
N ARG A 77 2.73 -3.50 13.08
CA ARG A 77 2.88 -3.10 14.49
C ARG A 77 4.27 -3.43 15.03
N TYR A 78 4.78 -4.62 14.71
CA TYR A 78 6.13 -5.03 15.09
C TYR A 78 7.19 -4.08 14.51
N LEU A 79 7.08 -3.74 13.23
CA LEU A 79 8.03 -2.85 12.56
C LEU A 79 7.92 -1.39 13.01
N ASP A 80 6.72 -0.92 13.36
CA ASP A 80 6.51 0.41 13.92
C ASP A 80 7.23 0.57 15.26
N VAL A 81 7.22 -0.46 16.13
CA VAL A 81 7.98 -0.47 17.39
C VAL A 81 9.49 -0.38 17.11
N ILE A 82 9.99 -1.19 16.17
CA ILE A 82 11.42 -1.19 15.82
C ILE A 82 11.86 0.15 15.24
N ASN A 83 11.03 0.74 14.39
CA ASN A 83 11.28 2.05 13.81
C ASN A 83 11.26 3.16 14.87
N ALA A 84 10.38 3.08 15.87
CA ALA A 84 10.32 4.01 16.99
C ALA A 84 11.58 3.99 17.87
N ILE A 85 12.20 2.82 18.04
CA ILE A 85 13.48 2.68 18.76
C ILE A 85 14.64 3.33 17.98
N GLY A 86 14.47 3.59 16.68
CA GLY A 86 15.49 4.19 15.82
C GLY A 86 16.32 3.16 15.04
N PHE A 87 16.08 1.87 15.25
CA PHE A 87 16.59 0.82 14.36
C PHE A 87 15.75 0.82 13.10
N GLY A 88 16.14 1.55 12.07
CA GLY A 88 15.31 1.54 10.86
C GLY A 88 15.20 0.16 10.19
N VAL A 89 14.10 -0.04 9.48
CA VAL A 89 13.68 -1.35 8.96
C VAL A 89 14.44 -1.72 7.67
N TYR A 90 14.88 -2.98 7.56
CA TYR A 90 15.54 -3.51 6.36
C TYR A 90 15.00 -4.88 5.95
N ARG A 91 15.19 -5.24 4.67
CA ARG A 91 14.66 -6.47 4.05
C ARG A 91 14.95 -7.75 4.84
N ALA A 92 16.17 -7.90 5.35
CA ALA A 92 16.60 -9.10 6.08
C ALA A 92 16.04 -9.19 7.50
N LEU A 93 15.38 -8.14 8.00
CA LEU A 93 14.56 -8.19 9.22
C LEU A 93 13.10 -8.57 8.90
N VAL A 94 12.55 -7.99 7.82
CA VAL A 94 11.14 -8.14 7.44
C VAL A 94 10.82 -9.56 6.95
N GLU A 95 11.71 -10.17 6.17
CA GLU A 95 11.48 -11.51 5.59
C GLU A 95 11.39 -12.62 6.65
N PRO A 96 12.35 -12.75 7.60
CA PRO A 96 12.23 -13.74 8.67
C PRO A 96 10.98 -13.54 9.53
N GLN A 97 10.67 -12.30 9.92
CA GLN A 97 9.51 -12.03 10.77
C GLN A 97 8.18 -12.32 10.06
N ALA A 98 8.10 -12.08 8.76
CA ALA A 98 6.91 -12.42 8.00
C ALA A 98 6.75 -13.95 7.81
N ASN A 99 7.87 -14.67 7.68
CA ASN A 99 7.86 -16.14 7.62
C ASN A 99 7.45 -16.77 8.96
N THR A 100 7.86 -16.21 10.12
CA THR A 100 7.42 -16.70 11.43
C THR A 100 5.91 -16.56 11.60
N LEU A 101 5.33 -15.41 11.22
CA LEU A 101 3.89 -15.20 11.26
C LEU A 101 3.10 -16.18 10.37
N LEU A 102 3.66 -16.57 9.23
CA LEU A 102 3.07 -17.60 8.38
C LEU A 102 3.16 -18.98 9.04
N MET A 103 4.31 -19.31 9.60
CA MET A 103 4.53 -20.58 10.29
C MET A 103 3.61 -20.74 11.50
N ASP A 104 3.41 -19.69 12.30
CA ASP A 104 2.52 -19.70 13.47
C ASP A 104 1.05 -19.92 13.09
N SER A 105 0.64 -19.45 11.91
CA SER A 105 -0.72 -19.65 11.39
C SER A 105 -0.93 -21.00 10.70
N TYR A 106 0.13 -21.78 10.52
CA TYR A 106 0.08 -23.03 9.78
C TYR A 106 -0.47 -24.15 10.65
N THR A 107 -1.69 -24.60 10.36
CA THR A 107 -2.36 -25.71 11.07
C THR A 107 -2.35 -27.03 10.29
N GLY A 108 -1.64 -27.11 9.16
CA GLY A 108 -1.63 -28.27 8.27
C GLY A 108 -0.72 -29.41 8.75
N ILE A 109 -1.21 -30.64 8.61
CA ILE A 109 -0.47 -31.88 8.96
C ILE A 109 0.40 -32.39 7.79
N ASP A 110 0.16 -31.93 6.56
CA ASP A 110 0.89 -32.37 5.38
C ASP A 110 1.36 -31.20 4.52
N GLU A 111 2.61 -31.32 4.05
CA GLU A 111 3.39 -30.39 3.23
C GLU A 111 3.92 -29.14 3.95
N GLY A 112 5.22 -28.87 3.77
CA GLY A 112 5.93 -27.79 4.47
C GLY A 112 5.35 -26.41 4.18
N HIS A 113 5.42 -25.52 5.18
CA HIS A 113 4.98 -24.13 5.06
C HIS A 113 5.58 -23.47 3.79
N GLN A 114 4.73 -22.82 3.00
CA GLN A 114 5.19 -22.06 1.84
C GLN A 114 5.97 -20.84 2.32
N GLN A 115 7.26 -20.80 1.99
CA GLN A 115 8.11 -19.64 2.29
C GLN A 115 7.76 -18.46 1.40
N LEU A 116 7.90 -17.25 1.96
CA LEU A 116 7.80 -16.01 1.19
C LEU A 116 8.88 -15.99 0.11
N GLY A 117 8.52 -15.55 -1.10
CA GLY A 117 9.49 -15.44 -2.19
C GLY A 117 10.57 -14.37 -1.91
N LYS A 118 11.78 -14.56 -2.42
CA LYS A 118 12.96 -13.67 -2.19
C LYS A 118 12.73 -12.17 -2.48
N GLN A 119 11.79 -11.82 -3.36
CA GLN A 119 11.47 -10.43 -3.70
C GLN A 119 10.30 -9.86 -2.88
N TRP A 120 9.67 -10.67 -2.04
CA TRP A 120 8.49 -10.31 -1.28
C TRP A 120 8.79 -9.15 -0.32
N ALA A 121 9.82 -9.26 0.53
CA ALA A 121 10.15 -8.20 1.50
C ALA A 121 10.52 -6.88 0.82
N ARG A 122 11.21 -6.94 -0.32
CA ARG A 122 11.50 -5.73 -1.13
C ARG A 122 10.21 -5.08 -1.64
N ARG A 123 9.28 -5.86 -2.21
CA ARG A 123 8.00 -5.36 -2.74
C ARG A 123 7.09 -4.87 -1.62
N TRP A 124 7.09 -5.55 -0.48
CA TRP A 124 6.38 -5.14 0.72
C TRP A 124 6.89 -3.76 1.17
N LEU A 125 8.20 -3.59 1.40
CA LEU A 125 8.78 -2.29 1.77
C LEU A 125 8.51 -1.16 0.76
N GLN A 126 8.42 -1.48 -0.54
CA GLN A 126 8.02 -0.49 -1.56
C GLN A 126 6.58 0.01 -1.40
N ARG A 127 5.68 -0.82 -0.86
CA ARG A 127 4.29 -0.45 -0.56
C ARG A 127 4.14 0.33 0.74
N HIS A 128 5.08 0.19 1.69
CA HIS A 128 5.07 0.90 2.97
C HIS A 128 6.16 1.98 3.01
N PRO A 129 5.96 3.14 2.35
CA PRO A 129 6.97 4.20 2.28
C PRO A 129 7.34 4.77 3.65
N LYS A 130 6.51 4.55 4.69
CA LYS A 130 6.81 4.93 6.09
C LYS A 130 8.14 4.37 6.61
N TYR A 131 8.55 3.20 6.13
CA TYR A 131 9.80 2.55 6.57
C TYR A 131 11.00 2.89 5.68
N ARG A 132 10.83 3.75 4.67
CA ARG A 132 11.89 4.11 3.75
C ARG A 132 12.88 5.03 4.46
N ARG A 133 14.04 4.48 4.88
CA ARG A 133 15.14 5.28 5.43
C ARG A 133 15.59 6.35 4.41
N VAL A 134 15.40 7.62 4.77
CA VAL A 134 16.13 8.73 4.15
C VAL A 134 17.46 8.83 4.88
N LYS A 135 18.58 8.66 4.17
CA LYS A 135 19.90 8.94 4.76
C LYS A 135 19.91 10.42 5.15
N ALA A 136 20.09 10.72 6.44
CA ALA A 136 20.34 12.08 6.87
C ALA A 136 21.59 12.60 6.16
N LYS A 137 21.56 13.85 5.68
CA LYS A 137 22.77 14.49 5.17
C LYS A 137 23.74 14.63 6.34
N PRO A 138 25.01 14.26 6.19
CA PRO A 138 25.99 14.54 7.22
C PRO A 138 26.03 16.05 7.45
N ILE A 139 25.72 16.47 8.67
CA ILE A 139 25.89 17.84 9.13
C ILE A 139 27.15 17.84 9.99
N GLU A 140 28.03 18.80 9.74
CA GLU A 140 29.20 19.05 10.59
C GLU A 140 28.75 19.33 12.02
N VAL A 141 29.39 18.68 13.00
CA VAL A 141 29.01 18.75 14.42
C VAL A 141 28.92 20.19 14.93
N GLN A 142 29.85 21.06 14.50
CA GLN A 142 29.84 22.49 14.83
C GLN A 142 28.59 23.22 14.32
N ARG A 143 28.12 22.85 13.13
CA ARG A 143 26.92 23.43 12.52
C ARG A 143 25.65 22.98 13.24
N LYS A 144 25.63 21.76 13.79
CA LYS A 144 24.52 21.29 14.64
C LYS A 144 24.49 22.03 15.98
N LEU A 145 25.64 22.18 16.63
CA LEU A 145 25.76 22.91 17.90
C LEU A 145 25.38 24.39 17.76
N ALA A 146 25.71 25.03 16.64
CA ALA A 146 25.32 26.42 16.37
C ALA A 146 23.82 26.63 16.12
N GLN A 147 23.05 25.56 15.81
CA GLN A 147 21.61 25.63 15.57
C GLN A 147 20.77 25.46 16.85
N GLU A 148 21.35 24.92 17.92
CA GLU A 148 20.67 24.69 19.21
C GLU A 148 21.36 25.46 20.36
N PRO A 149 21.39 26.81 20.37
CA PRO A 149 22.10 27.57 21.41
C PRO A 149 21.37 27.65 22.78
N GLU A 150 20.11 27.19 22.89
CA GLU A 150 19.27 27.40 24.10
C GLU A 150 19.08 26.16 25.01
N ALA A 151 19.95 25.15 24.92
CA ALA A 151 19.87 23.96 25.78
C ALA A 151 20.81 24.00 27.00
N LEU A 152 21.13 25.19 27.52
CA LEU A 152 21.85 25.38 28.79
C LEU A 152 20.93 26.02 29.83
#